data_AF-A0A329CCH0-F1
#
_entry.id   AF-A0A329CCH0-F1
#
_cell.length_a   1.000
_cell.length_b   1.000
_cell.length_c   1.000
_cell.angle_alpha   90.00
_cell.angle_beta   90.00
_cell.angle_gamma   90.00
#
_symmetry.space_group_name_H-M   'P 1'
#
loop_
_entity.id
_entity.type
_entity.pdbx_description
1 polymer ?
#
loop_
_entity_poly.entity_id
_entity_poly.type
_entity_poly.pdbx_seq_one_letter_code
_entity_poly.pdbx_strand_id
1 'polypeptide(L)'
;MFGMGYWHRAHHVPGVSVCWRRGVHLLSSCPQYHRPFQFRQRLLKQPWQACRCGWQVTGAEDADTACSPTLLHYARFAHDLLDRPLGPVDPLRLRMAYQNRIRELGFTWGARVQAKAFQDHLIEELGEAFLSTVDPAFAAKRMSLWIRFARGNITACDMPVTRHLLLAMYLFGTRDELALSLKRVSEEEMAICRPRTVEEGPKGPDESAALTPRVAHRLRIRNELSRNPRTTIQDLWRKAYRVTSWLYEHDRDVTGNALDFDGR
;
A
#
# COMPACT_ATOMS: atom_id res chain seq x y z
N MET A 1 -29.27 -11.91 17.60
CA MET A 1 -28.88 -10.76 16.75
C MET A 1 -28.52 -11.32 15.37
N PHE A 2 -29.39 -11.15 14.37
CA PHE A 2 -29.17 -11.68 13.03
C PHE A 2 -28.36 -10.67 12.21
N GLY A 3 -27.09 -10.99 11.95
CA GLY A 3 -26.25 -10.24 11.04
C GLY A 3 -25.43 -11.22 10.22
N MET A 4 -25.38 -11.05 8.90
CA MET A 4 -24.46 -11.82 8.07
C MET A 4 -23.04 -11.29 8.29
N GLY A 5 -22.08 -12.20 8.48
CA GLY A 5 -20.67 -11.84 8.47
C GLY A 5 -20.32 -11.20 7.13
N TYR A 6 -19.96 -9.93 7.14
CA TYR A 6 -19.50 -9.21 5.95
C TYR A 6 -18.08 -8.71 6.18
N TRP A 7 -17.31 -8.56 5.11
CA TRP A 7 -15.98 -8.00 5.24
C TRP A 7 -16.01 -6.50 5.41
N HIS A 8 -15.32 -6.03 6.46
CA HIS A 8 -15.15 -4.61 6.70
C HIS A 8 -14.25 -3.99 5.63
N ARG A 9 -14.69 -2.86 5.04
CA ARG A 9 -13.90 -2.09 4.06
C ARG A 9 -12.52 -1.71 4.60
N ALA A 10 -12.41 -1.48 5.91
CA ALA A 10 -11.15 -1.21 6.60
C ALA A 10 -10.10 -2.32 6.40
N HIS A 11 -10.51 -3.59 6.24
CA HIS A 11 -9.59 -4.70 5.97
C HIS A 11 -8.96 -4.64 4.56
N HIS A 12 -9.50 -3.81 3.67
CA HIS A 12 -9.02 -3.67 2.30
C HIS A 12 -8.10 -2.45 2.14
N VAL A 13 -7.89 -1.67 3.21
CA VAL A 13 -7.00 -0.50 3.17
C VAL A 13 -5.55 -0.99 3.05
N PRO A 14 -4.75 -0.43 2.11
CA PRO A 14 -3.36 -0.82 1.96
C PRO A 14 -2.55 -0.75 3.26
N GLY A 15 -1.82 -1.84 3.54
CA GLY A 15 -0.99 -1.96 4.73
C GLY A 15 -1.74 -2.35 6.01
N VAL A 16 -3.08 -2.42 6.00
CA VAL A 16 -3.83 -2.97 7.13
C VAL A 16 -3.71 -4.49 7.11
N SER A 17 -3.05 -5.04 8.13
CA SER A 17 -2.83 -6.49 8.30
C SER A 17 -3.52 -7.06 9.53
N VAL A 18 -4.25 -6.24 10.28
CA VAL A 18 -4.94 -6.63 11.53
C VAL A 18 -6.34 -6.02 11.58
N CYS A 19 -7.27 -6.67 12.27
CA CYS A 19 -8.62 -6.17 12.46
C CYS A 19 -8.61 -4.99 13.43
N TRP A 20 -9.11 -3.82 13.01
CA TRP A 20 -9.20 -2.62 13.86
C TRP A 20 -10.00 -2.84 15.16
N ARG A 21 -10.99 -3.74 15.11
CA ARG A 21 -11.89 -4.06 16.23
C ARG A 21 -11.31 -5.10 17.17
N ARG A 22 -10.84 -6.22 16.60
CA ARG A 22 -10.42 -7.40 17.38
C ARG A 22 -8.93 -7.48 17.64
N GLY A 23 -8.10 -6.72 16.91
CA GLY A 23 -6.65 -6.82 16.99
C GLY A 23 -6.07 -8.13 16.46
N VAL A 24 -6.85 -8.96 15.76
CA VAL A 24 -6.35 -10.22 15.19
C VAL A 24 -5.79 -10.02 13.79
N HIS A 25 -4.78 -10.80 13.41
CA HIS A 25 -4.20 -10.74 12.07
C HIS A 25 -5.20 -11.14 10.98
N LEU A 26 -5.21 -10.37 9.90
CA LEU A 26 -6.04 -10.64 8.73
C LEU A 26 -5.37 -11.67 7.83
N LEU A 27 -6.17 -12.64 7.37
CA LEU A 27 -5.71 -13.66 6.45
C LEU A 27 -5.87 -13.18 5.01
N SER A 28 -4.76 -13.10 4.29
CA SER A 28 -4.72 -12.81 2.86
C SER A 28 -4.23 -14.02 2.04
N SER A 29 -3.78 -15.08 2.70
CA SER A 29 -3.23 -16.28 2.11
C SER A 29 -3.42 -17.50 3.01
N CYS A 30 -3.30 -18.70 2.45
CA CYS A 30 -3.24 -19.94 3.24
C CYS A 30 -1.99 -19.93 4.13
N PRO A 31 -2.09 -20.17 5.44
CA PRO A 31 -0.93 -20.16 6.34
C PRO A 31 0.05 -21.30 6.08
N GLN A 32 -0.39 -22.42 5.50
CA GLN A 32 0.46 -23.59 5.26
C GLN A 32 1.30 -23.46 3.97
N TYR A 33 0.72 -22.98 2.87
CA TYR A 33 1.38 -22.90 1.56
C TYR A 33 1.56 -21.47 1.04
N HIS A 34 1.19 -20.47 1.85
CA HIS A 34 1.29 -19.03 1.55
C HIS A 34 0.64 -18.60 0.23
N ARG A 35 -0.28 -19.41 -0.29
CA ARG A 35 -1.02 -19.12 -1.51
C ARG A 35 -2.03 -18.01 -1.23
N PRO A 36 -1.97 -16.86 -1.93
CA PRO A 36 -2.93 -15.77 -1.73
C PRO A 36 -4.35 -16.22 -2.05
N PHE A 37 -5.31 -15.65 -1.33
CA PHE A 37 -6.71 -15.91 -1.60
C PHE A 37 -7.13 -15.23 -2.91
N GLN A 38 -7.39 -16.06 -3.93
CA GLN A 38 -7.75 -15.61 -5.27
C GLN A 38 -9.24 -15.37 -5.42
N PHE A 39 -9.60 -14.26 -6.06
CA PHE A 39 -10.97 -13.91 -6.45
C PHE A 39 -11.28 -14.44 -7.86
N ARG A 40 -11.42 -15.76 -8.01
CA ARG A 40 -11.90 -16.29 -9.29
C ARG A 40 -13.32 -15.78 -9.53
N GLN A 41 -13.55 -15.15 -10.69
CA GLN A 41 -14.85 -14.55 -11.04
C GLN A 41 -15.33 -13.51 -10.01
N ARG A 42 -14.40 -12.75 -9.40
CA ARG A 42 -14.69 -11.74 -8.37
C ARG A 42 -15.29 -12.29 -7.06
N LEU A 43 -15.29 -13.61 -6.88
CA LEU A 43 -15.76 -14.28 -5.67
C LEU A 43 -14.59 -14.94 -4.94
N LEU A 44 -14.47 -14.68 -3.64
CA LEU A 44 -13.51 -15.39 -2.81
C LEU A 44 -14.12 -16.71 -2.38
N LYS A 45 -13.55 -17.83 -2.79
CA LYS A 45 -14.13 -19.16 -2.52
C LYS A 45 -13.67 -19.76 -1.20
N GLN A 46 -12.64 -19.19 -0.58
CA GLN A 46 -11.93 -19.72 0.58
C GLN A 46 -12.76 -19.83 1.86
N PRO A 47 -13.84 -19.05 2.09
CA PRO A 47 -14.77 -19.33 3.17
C PRO A 47 -15.53 -20.66 3.00
N TRP A 48 -15.66 -21.16 1.77
CA TRP A 48 -16.46 -22.35 1.42
C TRP A 48 -15.63 -23.51 0.87
N GLN A 49 -14.36 -23.29 0.57
CA GLN A 49 -13.47 -24.28 -0.05
C GLN A 49 -12.15 -24.35 0.70
N ALA A 50 -11.73 -25.57 1.03
CA ALA A 50 -10.39 -25.83 1.53
C ALA A 50 -9.33 -25.36 0.53
N CYS A 51 -8.19 -24.92 1.06
CA CYS A 51 -6.98 -24.80 0.27
C CYS A 51 -6.59 -26.19 -0.28
N ARG A 52 -5.74 -26.21 -1.32
CA ARG A 52 -5.23 -27.48 -1.90
C ARG A 52 -4.54 -28.39 -0.88
N CYS A 53 -4.03 -27.81 0.20
CA CYS A 53 -3.40 -28.52 1.30
C CYS A 53 -4.35 -29.06 2.36
N GLY A 54 -5.67 -28.87 2.18
CA GLY A 54 -6.68 -29.27 3.15
C GLY A 54 -7.01 -28.22 4.22
N TRP A 55 -6.20 -27.17 4.38
CA TRP A 55 -6.49 -26.10 5.34
C TRP A 55 -7.79 -25.33 4.99
N GLN A 56 -8.62 -25.06 5.99
CA GLN A 56 -9.91 -24.35 5.84
C GLN A 56 -9.97 -23.11 6.74
N VAL A 57 -10.55 -22.02 6.22
CA VAL A 57 -10.71 -20.75 6.96
C VAL A 57 -11.66 -20.92 8.16
N THR A 58 -12.73 -21.70 8.00
CA THR A 58 -13.77 -21.89 9.02
C THR A 58 -13.32 -22.71 10.24
N GLY A 59 -12.29 -23.53 10.07
CA GLY A 59 -11.64 -24.27 11.16
C GLY A 59 -10.34 -23.64 11.63
N ALA A 60 -10.01 -22.44 11.15
CA ALA A 60 -8.85 -21.71 11.62
C ALA A 60 -9.15 -21.15 13.01
N GLU A 61 -8.39 -21.59 14.00
CA GLU A 61 -8.38 -20.90 15.29
C GLU A 61 -7.82 -19.49 15.08
N ASP A 62 -8.42 -18.51 15.76
CA ASP A 62 -7.84 -17.18 15.84
C ASP A 62 -6.45 -17.37 16.49
N ALA A 63 -5.39 -17.17 15.70
CA ALA A 63 -4.05 -17.23 16.26
C ALA A 63 -3.96 -16.10 17.30
N ASP A 64 -3.90 -16.49 18.57
CA ASP A 64 -3.87 -15.63 19.77
C ASP A 64 -2.55 -14.82 19.90
N THR A 65 -1.89 -14.57 18.77
CA THR A 65 -0.68 -13.77 18.71
C THR A 65 -1.03 -12.33 19.03
N ALA A 66 -0.56 -11.87 20.19
CA ALA A 66 -0.66 -10.47 20.59
C ALA A 66 -0.19 -9.56 19.45
N CYS A 67 -1.13 -8.78 18.91
CA CYS A 67 -0.86 -7.87 17.81
C CYS A 67 -0.03 -6.68 18.28
N SER A 68 0.92 -6.26 17.44
CA SER A 68 1.67 -5.00 17.65
C SER A 68 0.69 -3.83 17.89
N PRO A 69 0.85 -3.07 18.99
CA PRO A 69 0.03 -1.89 19.26
C PRO A 69 0.02 -0.90 18.09
N THR A 70 1.16 -0.75 17.39
CA THR A 70 1.32 0.11 16.21
C THR A 70 0.50 -0.38 15.02
N LEU A 71 0.44 -1.70 14.78
CA LEU A 71 -0.43 -2.28 13.73
C LEU A 71 -1.91 -2.04 14.03
N LEU A 72 -2.31 -2.23 15.30
CA LEU A 72 -3.68 -1.98 15.72
C LEU A 72 -4.05 -0.50 15.62
N HIS A 73 -3.14 0.40 15.99
CA HIS A 73 -3.33 1.84 15.83
C HIS A 73 -3.47 2.22 14.36
N TYR A 74 -2.61 1.72 13.47
CA TYR A 74 -2.72 1.93 12.03
C TYR A 74 -4.07 1.46 11.48
N ALA A 75 -4.53 0.27 11.88
CA ALA A 75 -5.82 -0.27 11.48
C ALA A 75 -7.00 0.59 11.97
N ARG A 76 -6.95 1.08 13.21
CA ARG A 76 -7.98 1.99 13.78
C ARG A 76 -7.98 3.34 13.09
N PHE A 77 -6.81 3.93 12.85
CA PHE A 77 -6.67 5.18 12.13
C PHE A 77 -7.24 5.08 10.71
N ALA A 78 -6.91 4.01 9.98
CA ALA A 78 -7.46 3.73 8.67
C ALA A 78 -8.98 3.53 8.67
N HIS A 79 -9.49 2.79 9.67
CA HIS A 79 -10.93 2.63 9.87
C HIS A 79 -11.63 3.97 10.08
N ASP A 80 -11.11 4.81 10.96
CA ASP A 80 -11.73 6.10 11.31
C ASP A 80 -11.77 7.06 10.14
N LEU A 81 -10.77 7.03 9.25
CA LEU A 81 -10.78 7.80 8.00
C LEU A 81 -11.84 7.33 7.00
N LEU A 82 -12.17 6.03 6.99
CA LEU A 82 -13.22 5.49 6.13
C LEU A 82 -14.62 5.72 6.69
N ASP A 83 -14.76 5.58 8.01
CA ASP A 83 -16.03 5.76 8.72
C ASP A 83 -16.42 7.24 8.79
N ARG A 84 -15.43 8.11 9.06
CA ARG A 84 -15.58 9.57 9.13
C ARG A 84 -14.65 10.24 8.11
N PRO A 85 -15.01 10.24 6.81
CA PRO A 85 -14.16 10.82 5.77
C PRO A 85 -13.91 12.31 6.02
N LEU A 86 -12.76 12.80 5.55
CA LEU A 86 -12.38 14.22 5.63
C LEU A 86 -13.03 15.07 4.53
N GLY A 87 -13.77 14.44 3.61
CA GLY A 87 -14.21 15.07 2.36
C GLY A 87 -13.05 15.22 1.36
N PRO A 88 -13.24 16.01 0.28
CA PRO A 88 -12.17 16.35 -0.65
C PRO A 88 -11.07 17.16 0.06
N VAL A 89 -9.85 16.63 0.06
CA VAL A 89 -8.67 17.31 0.62
C VAL A 89 -7.76 17.75 -0.53
N ASP A 90 -7.47 19.05 -0.57
CA ASP A 90 -6.51 19.61 -1.51
C ASP A 90 -5.09 19.05 -1.24
N PRO A 91 -4.38 18.52 -2.26
CA PRO A 91 -3.06 17.93 -2.08
C PRO A 91 -2.00 18.90 -1.54
N LEU A 92 -2.09 20.20 -1.87
CA LEU A 92 -1.18 21.21 -1.34
C LEU A 92 -1.46 21.45 0.14
N ARG A 93 -2.73 21.57 0.54
CA ARG A 93 -3.15 21.68 1.94
C ARG A 93 -2.66 20.50 2.77
N LEU A 94 -2.80 19.27 2.27
CA LEU A 94 -2.31 18.07 2.96
C LEU A 94 -0.78 18.10 3.12
N ARG A 95 -0.05 18.46 2.06
CA ARG A 95 1.41 18.58 2.08
C ARG A 95 1.87 19.62 3.11
N MET A 96 1.19 20.76 3.17
CA MET A 96 1.51 21.83 4.11
C MET A 96 1.22 21.42 5.55
N ALA A 97 0.10 20.74 5.82
CA ALA A 97 -0.20 20.20 7.14
C ALA A 97 0.90 19.23 7.62
N TYR A 98 1.38 18.32 6.76
CA TYR A 98 2.51 17.46 7.08
C TYR A 98 3.79 18.25 7.36
N GLN A 99 4.14 19.18 6.46
CA GLN A 99 5.36 19.97 6.61
C GLN A 99 5.33 20.77 7.91
N ASN A 100 4.22 21.46 8.22
CA ASN A 100 4.06 22.23 9.45
C ASN A 100 4.29 21.34 10.68
N ARG A 101 3.65 20.17 10.73
CA ARG A 101 3.83 19.23 11.84
C ARG A 101 5.26 18.70 11.96
N ILE A 102 5.92 18.42 10.85
CA ILE A 102 7.33 18.00 10.83
C ILE A 102 8.26 19.13 11.32
N ARG A 103 7.94 20.39 10.99
CA ARG A 103 8.68 21.55 11.51
C ARG A 103 8.49 21.71 13.01
N GLU A 104 7.28 21.51 13.52
CA GLU A 104 6.98 21.52 14.97
C GLU A 104 7.77 20.44 15.73
N LEU A 105 8.04 19.29 15.09
CA LEU A 105 8.90 18.23 15.63
C LEU A 105 10.41 18.55 15.55
N GLY A 106 10.80 19.73 15.04
CA GLY A 106 12.18 20.19 15.01
C GLY A 106 12.98 19.82 13.75
N PHE A 107 12.39 19.10 12.79
CA PHE A 107 13.08 18.68 11.56
C PHE A 107 13.13 19.79 10.50
N THR A 108 13.81 20.89 10.82
CA THR A 108 13.90 22.09 9.98
C THR A 108 15.32 22.50 9.67
N TRP A 109 15.56 23.03 8.48
CA TRP A 109 16.78 23.73 8.11
C TRP A 109 16.41 25.03 7.39
N GLY A 110 16.37 26.12 8.15
CA GLY A 110 15.73 27.37 7.73
C GLY A 110 14.26 27.14 7.40
N ALA A 111 13.83 27.56 6.20
CA ALA A 111 12.45 27.36 5.74
C ALA A 111 12.15 25.93 5.22
N ARG A 112 13.16 25.07 5.07
CA ARG A 112 13.03 23.73 4.48
C ARG A 112 12.88 22.66 5.54
N VAL A 113 12.14 21.59 5.20
CA VAL A 113 12.05 20.38 6.03
C VAL A 113 13.30 19.52 5.82
N GLN A 114 13.90 19.03 6.90
CA GLN A 114 14.97 18.04 6.86
C GLN A 114 14.39 16.63 6.62
N ALA A 115 13.96 16.36 5.39
CA ALA A 115 13.21 15.14 5.06
C ALA A 115 13.95 13.83 5.39
N LYS A 116 15.28 13.81 5.20
CA LYS A 116 16.10 12.63 5.54
C LYS A 116 16.14 12.39 7.05
N ALA A 117 16.45 13.41 7.84
CA ALA A 117 16.49 13.28 9.31
C ALA A 117 15.12 12.87 9.87
N PHE A 118 14.04 13.43 9.35
CA PHE A 118 12.69 13.01 9.72
C PHE A 118 12.39 11.56 9.33
N GLN A 119 12.83 11.13 8.14
CA GLN A 119 12.66 9.75 7.70
C GLN A 119 13.42 8.77 8.61
N ASP A 120 14.66 9.10 8.97
CA ASP A 120 15.48 8.27 9.87
C ASP A 120 14.80 8.16 11.25
N HIS A 121 14.30 9.28 11.79
CA HIS A 121 13.51 9.29 13.03
C HIS A 121 12.22 8.46 12.94
N LEU A 122 11.47 8.57 11.84
CA LEU A 122 10.26 7.81 11.64
C LEU A 122 10.52 6.28 11.66
N ILE A 123 11.67 5.86 11.14
CA ILE A 123 12.09 4.45 11.13
C ILE A 123 12.42 3.98 12.54
N GLU A 124 13.13 4.80 13.30
CA GLU A 124 13.46 4.53 14.71
C GLU A 124 12.19 4.39 15.55
N GLU A 125 11.24 5.31 15.42
CA GLU A 125 10.02 5.35 16.24
C GLU A 125 9.01 4.25 15.87
N LEU A 126 8.80 3.99 14.58
CA LEU A 126 7.81 3.00 14.14
C LEU A 126 8.39 1.58 14.07
N GLY A 127 9.70 1.45 13.94
CA GLY A 127 10.42 0.18 13.83
C GLY A 127 10.32 -0.48 12.45
N GLU A 128 11.42 -1.12 12.04
CA GLU A 128 11.53 -1.76 10.72
C GLU A 128 10.49 -2.87 10.49
N ALA A 129 10.12 -3.62 11.53
CA ALA A 129 9.18 -4.73 11.45
C ALA A 129 7.76 -4.26 11.05
N PHE A 130 7.29 -3.18 11.68
CA PHE A 130 6.01 -2.56 11.33
C PHE A 130 6.06 -1.97 9.92
N LEU A 131 7.10 -1.17 9.62
CA LEU A 131 7.23 -0.51 8.31
C LEU A 131 7.32 -1.50 7.15
N SER A 132 8.02 -2.62 7.34
CA SER A 132 8.09 -3.72 6.35
C SER A 132 6.75 -4.43 6.16
N THR A 133 5.90 -4.44 7.18
CA THR A 133 4.55 -5.02 7.10
C THR A 133 3.60 -4.11 6.30
N VAL A 134 3.70 -2.79 6.53
CA VAL A 134 2.75 -1.81 5.98
C VAL A 134 3.14 -1.34 4.58
N ASP A 135 4.43 -1.12 4.28
CA ASP A 135 4.90 -0.63 2.97
C ASP A 135 5.83 -1.65 2.25
N PRO A 136 5.36 -2.29 1.16
CA PRO A 136 6.18 -3.21 0.36
C PRO A 136 7.44 -2.60 -0.25
N ALA A 137 7.49 -1.29 -0.50
CA ALA A 137 8.70 -0.63 -0.98
C ALA A 137 9.75 -0.54 0.13
N PHE A 138 9.32 -0.28 1.37
CA PHE A 138 10.19 -0.31 2.54
C PHE A 138 10.73 -1.73 2.77
N ALA A 139 9.86 -2.74 2.76
CA ALA A 139 10.25 -4.15 2.89
C ALA A 139 11.28 -4.59 1.83
N ALA A 140 11.17 -4.05 0.62
CA ALA A 140 12.10 -4.30 -0.48
C ALA A 140 13.37 -3.42 -0.46
N LYS A 141 13.58 -2.61 0.60
CA LYS A 141 14.68 -1.64 0.74
C LYS A 141 14.76 -0.63 -0.41
N ARG A 142 13.63 -0.36 -1.08
CA ARG A 142 13.51 0.62 -2.18
C ARG A 142 13.09 1.98 -1.63
N MET A 143 13.98 2.58 -0.84
CA MET A 143 13.69 3.78 -0.04
C MET A 143 14.20 5.08 -0.66
N SER A 144 14.72 5.04 -1.88
CA SER A 144 14.99 6.26 -2.63
C SER A 144 13.67 7.02 -2.81
N LEU A 145 13.61 8.25 -2.28
CA LEU A 145 12.41 9.09 -2.34
C LEU A 145 11.19 8.42 -1.68
N TRP A 146 11.41 7.72 -0.55
CA TRP A 146 10.35 7.03 0.19
C TRP A 146 9.28 8.00 0.68
N ILE A 147 9.70 9.02 1.44
CA ILE A 147 8.85 10.13 1.86
C ILE A 147 9.22 11.36 1.03
N ARG A 148 8.22 11.91 0.33
CA ARG A 148 8.40 13.04 -0.59
C ARG A 148 7.56 14.21 -0.12
N PHE A 149 8.18 15.38 -0.17
CA PHE A 149 7.53 16.67 0.06
C PHE A 149 7.81 17.62 -1.10
N ALA A 150 7.87 17.08 -2.33
CA ALA A 150 8.42 17.78 -3.48
C ALA A 150 7.71 19.12 -3.72
N ARG A 151 8.48 20.16 -4.01
CA ARG A 151 7.98 21.50 -4.39
C ARG A 151 7.89 21.55 -5.90
N GLY A 152 6.90 20.87 -6.48
CA GLY A 152 6.71 20.78 -7.93
C GLY A 152 5.24 20.80 -8.30
N ASN A 153 4.96 21.27 -9.52
CA ASN A 153 3.66 21.47 -10.18
C ASN A 153 2.88 20.16 -10.42
N ILE A 154 2.62 19.42 -9.34
CA ILE A 154 1.93 18.14 -9.41
C ILE A 154 0.69 18.27 -8.54
N THR A 155 -0.43 18.40 -9.24
CA THR A 155 -1.82 18.31 -8.76
C THR A 155 -2.18 16.91 -8.25
N ALA A 156 -1.27 15.93 -8.35
CA ALA A 156 -1.43 14.58 -7.87
C ALA A 156 -0.72 14.33 -6.52
N CYS A 157 -1.26 13.42 -5.70
CA CYS A 157 -0.53 12.85 -4.58
C CYS A 157 0.73 12.16 -5.10
N ASP A 158 1.91 12.63 -4.71
CA ASP A 158 3.22 12.18 -5.19
C ASP A 158 3.72 10.91 -4.46
N MET A 159 2.92 10.39 -3.53
CA MET A 159 3.18 9.19 -2.75
C MET A 159 2.00 8.21 -2.77
N PRO A 160 2.25 6.89 -2.67
CA PRO A 160 1.20 5.90 -2.45
C PRO A 160 0.37 6.23 -1.20
N VAL A 161 -0.94 5.92 -1.25
CA VAL A 161 -1.88 6.17 -0.14
C VAL A 161 -1.40 5.58 1.20
N THR A 162 -0.75 4.41 1.17
CA THR A 162 -0.14 3.78 2.35
C THR A 162 0.81 4.73 3.09
N ARG A 163 1.62 5.50 2.36
CA ARG A 163 2.58 6.44 2.98
C ARG A 163 1.88 7.67 3.53
N HIS A 164 0.82 8.13 2.88
CA HIS A 164 -0.04 9.19 3.43
C HIS A 164 -0.71 8.74 4.73
N LEU A 165 -1.20 7.50 4.79
CA LEU A 165 -1.79 6.93 6.00
C LEU A 165 -0.75 6.80 7.12
N LEU A 166 0.44 6.27 6.82
CA LEU A 166 1.56 6.18 7.76
C LEU A 166 1.94 7.55 8.33
N LEU A 167 2.18 8.53 7.45
CA LEU A 167 2.54 9.89 7.84
C LEU A 167 1.45 10.53 8.69
N ALA A 168 0.19 10.43 8.26
CA ALA A 168 -0.90 11.07 8.97
C ALA A 168 -1.16 10.42 10.34
N MET A 169 -1.09 9.10 10.43
CA MET A 169 -1.17 8.38 11.70
C MET A 169 -0.05 8.82 12.64
N TYR A 170 1.19 8.85 12.16
CA TYR A 170 2.34 9.20 12.99
C TYR A 170 2.33 10.67 13.43
N LEU A 171 2.11 11.60 12.50
CA LEU A 171 2.20 13.03 12.76
C LEU A 171 1.06 13.57 13.63
N PHE A 172 -0.14 13.00 13.50
CA PHE A 172 -1.35 13.51 14.14
C PHE A 172 -1.98 12.54 15.14
N GLY A 173 -1.62 11.27 15.11
CA GLY A 173 -2.16 10.23 16.00
C GLY A 173 -3.60 9.82 15.69
N THR A 174 -4.49 10.78 15.47
CA THR A 174 -5.92 10.56 15.25
C THR A 174 -6.43 11.24 13.98
N ARG A 175 -7.54 10.73 13.46
CA ARG A 175 -8.24 11.36 12.32
C ARG A 175 -8.67 12.79 12.65
N ASP A 176 -9.08 13.06 13.89
CA ASP A 176 -9.62 14.36 14.29
C ASP A 176 -8.52 15.41 14.43
N GLU A 177 -7.34 15.04 14.95
CA GLU A 177 -6.16 15.91 14.94
C GLU A 177 -5.69 16.23 13.52
N LEU A 178 -5.68 15.24 12.61
CA LEU A 178 -5.41 15.49 11.19
C LEU A 178 -6.42 16.49 10.61
N ALA A 179 -7.71 16.33 10.89
CA ALA A 179 -8.75 17.22 10.41
C ALA A 179 -8.55 18.66 10.92
N LEU A 180 -8.17 18.82 12.19
CA LEU A 180 -7.84 20.12 12.78
C LEU A 180 -6.61 20.74 12.13
N SER A 181 -5.53 19.98 11.94
CA SER A 181 -4.32 20.47 11.28
C SER A 181 -4.58 20.92 9.84
N LEU A 182 -5.44 20.21 9.11
CA LEU A 182 -5.85 20.63 7.75
C LEU A 182 -6.59 21.97 7.75
N LYS A 183 -7.40 22.25 8.77
CA LYS A 183 -8.13 23.53 8.90
C LYS A 183 -7.22 24.70 9.30
N ARG A 184 -6.09 24.43 9.96
CA ARG A 184 -5.11 25.46 10.37
C ARG A 184 -4.25 25.97 9.21
N VAL A 185 -4.18 25.24 8.10
CA VAL A 185 -3.45 25.69 6.92
C VAL A 185 -4.21 26.86 6.30
N SER A 186 -3.61 28.05 6.32
CA SER A 186 -4.25 29.26 5.81
C SER A 186 -4.27 29.31 4.27
N GLU A 187 -5.25 30.01 3.71
CA GLU A 187 -5.33 30.26 2.27
C GLU A 187 -4.15 31.10 1.76
N GLU A 188 -3.61 31.99 2.61
CA GLU A 188 -2.45 32.83 2.30
C GLU A 188 -1.18 32.00 2.12
N GLU A 189 -0.90 31.08 3.06
CA GLU A 189 0.23 30.17 2.93
C GLU A 189 0.07 29.25 1.70
N MET A 190 -1.16 28.83 1.38
CA MET A 190 -1.45 28.07 0.16
C MET A 190 -1.20 28.89 -1.10
N ALA A 191 -1.53 30.17 -1.12
CA ALA A 191 -1.31 31.06 -2.25
C ALA A 191 0.19 31.27 -2.53
N ILE A 192 1.02 31.40 -1.47
CA ILE A 192 2.48 31.55 -1.58
C ILE A 192 3.13 30.29 -2.17
N CYS A 193 2.59 29.11 -1.89
CA CYS A 193 3.16 27.83 -2.31
C CYS A 193 2.65 27.31 -3.66
N ARG A 194 1.62 27.92 -4.26
CA ARG A 194 1.12 27.51 -5.58
C ARG A 194 2.15 27.83 -6.68
N PRO A 195 2.57 26.85 -7.49
CA PRO A 195 3.38 27.14 -8.67
C PRO A 195 2.55 27.93 -9.69
N ARG A 196 3.20 28.90 -10.37
CA ARG A 196 2.58 29.59 -11.52
C ARG A 196 2.27 28.56 -12.60
N THR A 197 1.02 28.51 -13.03
CA THR A 197 0.57 27.69 -14.17
C THR A 197 1.37 28.11 -15.41
N VAL A 198 2.29 27.26 -15.86
CA VAL A 198 2.83 27.36 -17.21
C VAL A 198 1.87 26.57 -18.09
N GLU A 199 1.26 27.21 -19.07
CA GLU A 199 0.39 26.54 -20.04
C GLU A 199 1.19 25.44 -20.75
N GLU A 200 0.79 24.17 -20.56
CA GLU A 200 1.32 23.07 -21.33
C GLU A 200 0.77 23.16 -22.76
N GLY A 201 1.64 23.46 -23.72
CA GLY A 201 1.34 23.35 -25.15
C GLY A 201 0.99 21.91 -25.58
N PRO A 202 0.47 21.70 -26.80
CA PRO A 202 -0.16 20.45 -27.20
C PRO A 202 0.87 19.32 -27.27
N LYS A 203 0.69 18.27 -26.46
CA LYS A 203 1.44 17.01 -26.59
C LYS A 203 0.93 16.27 -27.83
N GLY A 204 1.81 16.10 -28.81
CA GLY A 204 1.54 15.29 -30.01
C GLY A 204 1.32 13.80 -29.69
N PRO A 205 0.80 13.01 -30.64
CA PRO A 205 0.46 11.61 -30.42
C PRO A 205 1.72 10.75 -30.35
N ASP A 206 1.88 10.00 -29.26
CA ASP A 206 2.98 9.06 -29.05
C ASP A 206 2.67 7.72 -29.74
N GLU A 207 3.40 7.41 -30.80
CA GLU A 207 3.39 6.13 -31.51
C GLU A 207 4.10 5.05 -30.66
N SER A 208 3.35 4.34 -29.82
CA SER A 208 3.77 3.05 -29.27
C SER A 208 2.80 1.97 -29.75
N ALA A 209 3.22 1.18 -30.73
CA ALA A 209 2.49 0.02 -31.22
C ALA A 209 2.06 -0.88 -30.06
N ALA A 210 0.75 -1.04 -29.88
CA ALA A 210 0.14 -1.77 -28.79
C ALA A 210 0.51 -3.26 -28.86
N LEU A 211 1.54 -3.67 -28.11
CA LEU A 211 1.75 -5.08 -27.78
C LEU A 211 0.47 -5.60 -27.10
N THR A 212 -0.05 -6.73 -27.56
CA THR A 212 -1.19 -7.36 -26.89
C THR A 212 -0.85 -7.60 -25.41
N PRO A 213 -1.82 -7.45 -24.47
CA PRO A 213 -1.57 -7.61 -23.03
C PRO A 213 -0.83 -8.92 -22.68
N ARG A 214 -1.11 -10.00 -23.43
CA ARG A 214 -0.44 -11.30 -23.29
C ARG A 214 1.08 -11.22 -23.51
N VAL A 215 1.51 -10.58 -24.59
CA VAL A 215 2.94 -10.47 -24.94
C VAL A 215 3.67 -9.58 -23.93
N ALA A 216 3.06 -8.46 -23.53
CA ALA A 216 3.60 -7.56 -22.52
C ALA A 216 3.77 -8.26 -21.16
N HIS A 217 2.77 -9.06 -20.75
CA HIS A 217 2.81 -9.81 -19.50
C HIS A 217 3.85 -10.93 -19.51
N ARG A 218 3.96 -11.70 -20.60
CA ARG A 218 5.01 -12.74 -20.77
C ARG A 218 6.41 -12.14 -20.72
N LEU A 219 6.64 -11.02 -21.40
CA LEU A 219 7.92 -10.34 -21.40
C LEU A 219 8.31 -9.89 -19.97
N ARG A 220 7.35 -9.38 -19.20
CA ARG A 220 7.59 -8.96 -17.82
C ARG A 220 7.98 -10.12 -16.91
N ILE A 221 7.31 -11.28 -16.98
CA ILE A 221 7.71 -12.46 -16.20
C ILE A 221 9.09 -12.98 -16.64
N ARG A 222 9.36 -13.03 -17.94
CA ARG A 222 10.67 -13.45 -18.47
C ARG A 222 11.79 -12.55 -17.97
N ASN A 223 11.56 -11.24 -17.90
CA ASN A 223 12.54 -10.27 -17.37
C ASN A 223 12.79 -10.46 -15.86
N GLU A 224 11.77 -10.84 -15.08
CA GLU A 224 11.97 -11.16 -13.66
C GLU A 224 12.77 -12.46 -13.48
N LEU A 225 12.49 -13.49 -14.29
CA LEU A 225 13.23 -14.76 -14.28
C LEU A 225 14.68 -14.59 -14.77
N SER A 226 14.92 -13.75 -15.77
CA SER A 226 16.29 -13.50 -16.26
C SER A 226 17.13 -12.69 -15.28
N ARG A 227 16.51 -11.79 -14.50
CA ARG A 227 17.19 -11.03 -13.44
C ARG A 227 17.58 -11.89 -12.24
N ASN A 228 16.79 -12.91 -11.93
CA ASN A 228 17.14 -13.87 -10.90
C ASN A 228 16.54 -15.25 -11.24
N PRO A 229 17.37 -16.19 -11.74
CA PRO A 229 16.91 -17.53 -12.10
C PRO A 229 16.36 -18.35 -10.93
N ARG A 230 16.67 -17.98 -9.68
CA ARG A 230 16.11 -18.61 -8.46
C ARG A 230 14.75 -18.02 -8.06
N THR A 231 14.20 -17.10 -8.83
CA THR A 231 12.88 -16.49 -8.57
C THR A 231 11.83 -17.60 -8.57
N THR A 232 11.25 -17.84 -7.40
CA THR A 232 10.20 -18.83 -7.23
C THR A 232 8.86 -18.29 -7.72
N ILE A 233 7.86 -19.17 -7.91
CA ILE A 233 6.50 -18.71 -8.20
C ILE A 233 5.95 -17.82 -7.07
N GLN A 234 6.35 -18.06 -5.81
CA GLN A 234 6.02 -17.21 -4.67
C GLN A 234 6.58 -15.80 -4.85
N ASP A 235 7.81 -15.67 -5.33
CA ASP A 235 8.42 -14.37 -5.62
C ASP A 235 7.70 -13.63 -6.75
N LEU A 236 7.23 -14.35 -7.78
CA LEU A 236 6.43 -13.77 -8.86
C LEU A 236 5.08 -13.26 -8.36
N TRP A 237 4.38 -14.01 -7.49
CA TRP A 237 3.15 -13.53 -6.86
C TRP A 237 3.40 -12.26 -6.02
N ARG A 238 4.54 -12.17 -5.33
CA ARG A 238 4.89 -11.02 -4.50
C ARG A 238 5.28 -9.79 -5.32
N LYS A 239 6.11 -9.96 -6.35
CA LYS A 239 6.72 -8.85 -7.12
C LYS A 239 5.89 -8.43 -8.34
N ALA A 240 5.11 -9.35 -8.91
CA ALA A 240 4.41 -9.16 -10.18
C ALA A 240 2.94 -9.63 -10.14
N TYR A 241 2.28 -9.57 -8.97
CA TYR A 241 0.93 -10.09 -8.71
C TYR A 241 -0.06 -9.97 -9.87
N ARG A 242 -0.29 -8.74 -10.38
CA ARG A 242 -1.28 -8.48 -11.44
C ARG A 242 -0.97 -9.25 -12.74
N VAL A 243 0.31 -9.31 -13.10
CA VAL A 243 0.80 -9.97 -14.31
C VAL A 243 0.69 -11.48 -14.16
N THR A 244 1.16 -11.99 -13.02
CA THR A 244 1.10 -13.42 -12.70
C THR A 244 -0.34 -13.92 -12.60
N SER A 245 -1.24 -13.14 -11.97
CA SER A 245 -2.68 -13.45 -11.89
C SER A 245 -3.33 -13.51 -13.27
N TRP A 246 -3.05 -12.52 -14.12
CA TRP A 246 -3.64 -12.44 -15.45
C TRP A 246 -3.19 -13.63 -16.32
N LEU A 247 -1.90 -13.95 -16.34
CA LEU A 247 -1.37 -15.10 -17.09
C LEU A 247 -1.91 -16.42 -16.56
N TYR A 248 -2.02 -16.58 -15.24
CA TYR A 248 -2.60 -17.78 -14.64
C TYR A 248 -4.07 -18.02 -15.03
N GLU A 249 -4.82 -16.95 -15.26
CA GLU A 249 -6.24 -17.01 -15.64
C GLU A 249 -6.45 -17.19 -17.15
N HIS A 250 -5.59 -16.61 -17.99
CA HIS A 250 -5.83 -16.47 -19.44
C HIS A 250 -4.80 -17.20 -20.32
N ASP A 251 -3.73 -17.76 -19.74
CA ASP A 251 -2.61 -18.34 -20.49
C ASP A 251 -2.15 -19.68 -19.88
N ARG A 252 -2.91 -20.74 -20.20
CA ARG A 252 -2.69 -22.12 -19.67
C ARG A 252 -1.33 -22.73 -20.04
N ASP A 253 -0.66 -22.23 -21.09
CA ASP A 253 0.62 -22.78 -21.56
C ASP A 253 1.78 -22.50 -20.58
N VAL A 254 1.71 -21.41 -19.82
CA VAL A 254 2.76 -21.05 -18.83
C VAL A 254 2.71 -21.99 -17.62
N THR A 255 1.52 -22.47 -17.25
CA THR A 255 1.38 -23.45 -16.17
C THR A 255 1.77 -24.87 -16.58
N GLY A 256 1.87 -25.16 -17.88
CA GLY A 256 2.21 -26.49 -18.39
C GLY A 256 3.69 -26.68 -18.73
N ASN A 257 4.39 -25.65 -19.24
CA ASN A 257 5.75 -25.83 -19.77
C ASN A 257 6.81 -24.86 -19.20
N ALA A 258 6.45 -23.89 -18.35
CA ALA A 258 7.41 -22.95 -17.74
C ALA A 258 7.35 -22.92 -16.20
N LEU A 259 6.45 -23.71 -15.60
CA LEU A 259 6.22 -23.81 -14.15
C LEU A 259 6.14 -25.28 -13.69
N ASP A 260 6.85 -26.17 -14.39
CA ASP A 260 7.13 -27.52 -13.90
C ASP A 260 8.30 -27.42 -12.91
N PHE A 261 7.96 -27.13 -11.65
CA PHE A 261 8.89 -27.12 -10.51
C PHE A 261 8.60 -28.23 -9.49
N ASP A 262 7.79 -29.23 -9.87
CA ASP A 262 7.73 -30.51 -9.16
C ASP A 262 8.40 -31.56 -10.04
N GLY A 263 9.71 -31.78 -9.84
CA GLY A 263 10.44 -32.75 -10.65
C GLY A 263 11.97 -32.77 -10.57
N ARG A 264 12.58 -32.31 -9.47
CA ARG A 264 13.83 -32.85 -8.92
C ARG A 264 14.19 -32.19 -7.59
#